data_AF-A0A811KDT1-F1
#
_entry.id   AF-A0A811KDT1-F1
#
_cell.length_a   1.000
_cell.length_b   1.000
_cell.length_c   1.000
_cell.angle_alpha   90.00
_cell.angle_beta   90.00
_cell.angle_gamma   90.00
#
_symmetry.space_group_name_H-M   'P 1'
#
loop_
_entity.id
_entity.type
_entity.pdbx_description
1 polymer ?
#
loop_
_entity_poly.entity_id
_entity_poly.type
_entity_poly.pdbx_seq_one_letter_code
_entity_poly.pdbx_strand_id
1 'polypeptide(L)'
;MLARLSRFSKNLTQVRNINAATPPPSPASSEGLYEPLIEDKRKYPTYEQVNIRLQGFDYASLERYQRFIHTMAKNFQFKVDESYAVSSTSERITTLKPNSTIVDSELELHTYDRWLRMSSVSAVRLQLFINFVQAHLPSGVKLTAKVHEKADENYRYIPDLLLKSRQDELKSLDDPQVRRNLGWE
;
A
#
# COMPACT_ATOMS: atom_id res chain seq x y z
N MET A 1 12.84 63.91 -72.21
CA MET A 1 14.19 63.38 -71.94
C MET A 1 14.23 62.97 -70.47
N LEU A 2 13.81 61.75 -70.10
CA LEU A 2 14.59 60.50 -69.97
C LEU A 2 15.77 60.55 -68.97
N ALA A 3 15.79 59.52 -68.10
CA ALA A 3 16.75 59.08 -67.07
C ALA A 3 16.49 59.60 -65.64
N ARG A 4 16.44 58.79 -64.56
CA ARG A 4 16.99 57.43 -64.35
C ARG A 4 16.24 56.70 -63.22
N LEU A 5 16.01 55.41 -63.42
CA LEU A 5 15.46 54.42 -62.49
C LEU A 5 16.49 53.99 -61.43
N SER A 6 16.01 53.68 -60.21
CA SER A 6 16.62 52.72 -59.26
C SER A 6 15.59 52.38 -58.17
N ARG A 7 14.73 51.36 -58.35
CA ARG A 7 14.89 49.95 -57.92
C ARG A 7 15.31 49.77 -56.44
N PHE A 8 14.37 49.93 -55.52
CA PHE A 8 14.44 49.29 -54.20
C PHE A 8 13.76 47.91 -54.28
N SER A 9 14.56 46.87 -54.29
CA SER A 9 14.15 45.46 -54.17
C SER A 9 13.84 45.13 -52.71
N LYS A 10 12.65 44.59 -52.45
CA LYS A 10 12.26 44.02 -51.16
C LYS A 10 12.91 42.65 -51.04
N ASN A 11 13.92 42.51 -50.19
CA ASN A 11 14.45 41.19 -49.83
C ASN A 11 13.57 40.62 -48.70
N LEU A 12 12.74 39.64 -49.06
CA LEU A 12 12.05 38.73 -48.15
C LEU A 12 13.07 37.80 -47.51
N THR A 13 13.40 38.04 -46.24
CA THR A 13 14.21 37.10 -45.46
C THR A 13 13.32 35.92 -45.04
N GLN A 14 13.49 34.78 -45.70
CA GLN A 14 12.90 33.52 -45.25
C GLN A 14 13.53 33.11 -43.91
N VAL A 15 12.73 33.15 -42.84
CA VAL A 15 13.10 32.55 -41.55
C VAL A 15 13.03 31.03 -41.72
N ARG A 16 14.20 30.37 -41.73
CA ARG A 16 14.26 28.91 -41.66
C ARG A 16 13.87 28.47 -40.25
N ASN A 17 12.70 27.84 -40.14
CA ASN A 17 12.33 27.07 -38.95
C ASN A 17 13.26 25.86 -38.82
N ILE A 18 14.12 25.87 -37.81
CA ILE A 18 15.01 24.76 -37.46
C ILE A 18 14.27 23.87 -36.46
N ASN A 19 13.34 23.05 -36.94
CA ASN A 19 12.85 21.92 -36.16
C ASN A 19 13.83 20.76 -36.33
N ALA A 20 14.98 20.84 -35.67
CA ALA A 20 15.85 19.68 -35.47
C ALA A 20 15.37 18.97 -34.20
N ALA A 21 14.55 17.94 -34.35
CA ALA A 21 14.29 16.99 -33.28
C ALA A 21 15.56 16.18 -33.07
N THR A 22 16.43 16.62 -32.16
CA THR A 22 17.55 15.80 -31.69
C THR A 22 16.94 14.57 -31.00
N PRO A 23 17.22 13.33 -31.45
CA PRO A 23 16.83 12.16 -30.69
C PRO A 23 17.47 12.23 -29.30
N PRO A 24 16.80 11.72 -28.24
CA PRO A 24 17.40 11.71 -26.92
C PRO A 24 18.77 10.99 -26.97
N PRO A 25 19.81 11.54 -26.32
CA PRO A 25 21.14 10.94 -26.36
C PRO A 25 21.09 9.51 -25.87
N SER A 26 21.60 8.57 -26.67
CA SER A 26 21.81 7.18 -26.28
C SER A 26 22.78 7.13 -25.09
N PRO A 27 22.60 6.21 -24.14
CA PRO A 27 23.50 6.11 -23.00
C PRO A 27 24.92 5.76 -23.46
N ALA A 28 25.80 6.76 -23.33
CA ALA A 28 27.26 6.70 -23.29
C ALA A 28 27.98 5.87 -24.38
N SER A 29 28.46 6.56 -25.42
CA SER A 29 29.77 6.23 -25.98
C SER A 29 30.77 7.25 -25.45
N SER A 30 31.45 6.94 -24.34
CA SER A 30 32.71 7.60 -24.01
C SER A 30 33.66 7.28 -25.16
N GLU A 31 34.03 8.27 -25.96
CA GLU A 31 34.83 8.06 -27.17
C GLU A 31 36.14 7.34 -26.82
N GLY A 32 36.20 6.03 -27.12
CA GLY A 32 37.40 5.21 -27.10
C GLY A 32 37.55 4.19 -25.97
N LEU A 33 36.68 4.15 -24.96
CA LEU A 33 36.72 3.12 -23.91
C LEU A 33 35.57 2.13 -24.10
N TYR A 34 35.92 0.88 -24.44
CA TYR A 34 34.95 -0.21 -24.49
C TYR A 34 34.52 -0.57 -23.06
N GLU A 35 33.30 -0.20 -22.71
CA GLU A 35 32.63 -0.76 -21.53
C GLU A 35 31.86 -2.02 -21.98
N PRO A 36 32.13 -3.19 -21.40
CA PRO A 36 31.33 -4.37 -21.69
C PRO A 36 29.89 -4.13 -21.25
N LEU A 37 28.93 -4.47 -22.10
CA LEU A 37 27.51 -4.52 -21.75
C LEU A 37 27.29 -5.60 -20.68
N ILE A 38 27.27 -5.19 -19.41
CA ILE A 38 26.97 -6.08 -18.29
C ILE A 38 25.45 -6.18 -18.18
N GLU A 39 24.87 -7.20 -18.82
CA GLU A 39 23.47 -7.54 -18.63
C GLU A 39 23.25 -8.17 -17.25
N ASP A 40 22.45 -7.53 -16.39
CA ASP A 40 22.05 -8.13 -15.11
C ASP A 40 21.03 -9.26 -15.35
N LYS A 41 21.51 -10.51 -15.29
CA LYS A 41 20.68 -11.72 -15.44
C LYS A 41 20.00 -12.15 -14.14
N ARG A 42 20.21 -11.43 -13.03
CA ARG A 42 19.70 -11.84 -11.72
C ARG A 42 18.18 -11.71 -11.68
N LYS A 43 17.50 -12.78 -11.26
CA LYS A 43 16.07 -12.78 -10.99
C LYS A 43 15.85 -12.58 -9.50
N TYR A 44 15.25 -11.45 -9.13
CA TYR A 44 14.90 -11.20 -7.74
C TYR A 44 13.51 -11.75 -7.43
N PRO A 45 13.31 -12.35 -6.23
CA PRO A 45 11.98 -12.78 -5.82
C PRO A 45 11.05 -11.56 -5.69
N THR A 46 9.79 -11.77 -6.06
CA THR A 46 8.75 -10.75 -6.03
C THR A 46 7.57 -11.32 -5.25
N TYR A 47 7.02 -10.53 -4.34
CA TYR A 47 5.79 -10.86 -3.63
C TYR A 47 4.60 -10.32 -4.41
N GLU A 48 3.55 -11.13 -4.53
CA GLU A 48 2.34 -10.75 -5.26
C GLU A 48 1.60 -9.63 -4.52
N GLN A 49 1.29 -9.84 -3.24
CA GLN A 49 0.60 -8.88 -2.39
C GLN A 49 1.16 -8.88 -0.95
N VAL A 50 1.44 -7.68 -0.45
CA VAL A 50 1.96 -7.45 0.91
C VAL A 50 1.07 -6.44 1.61
N ASN A 51 0.69 -6.77 2.84
CA ASN A 51 -0.08 -5.92 3.72
C ASN A 51 0.83 -5.33 4.81
N ILE A 52 0.69 -4.03 5.03
CA ILE A 52 1.28 -3.32 6.15
C ILE A 52 0.15 -2.85 7.04
N ARG A 53 0.14 -3.38 8.26
CA ARG A 53 -0.79 -3.01 9.33
C ARG A 53 -0.08 -2.04 10.27
N LEU A 54 -0.77 -0.95 10.57
CA LEU A 54 -0.40 0.06 11.54
C LEU A 54 -1.48 0.06 12.62
N GLN A 55 -1.07 -0.08 13.87
CA GLN A 55 -1.97 -0.02 15.02
C GLN A 55 -1.51 1.07 15.97
N GLY A 56 -2.44 1.80 16.58
CA GLY A 56 -2.11 2.81 17.57
C GLY A 56 -3.32 3.25 18.36
N PHE A 57 -3.07 3.81 19.55
CA PHE A 57 -4.13 4.37 20.40
C PHE A 57 -4.50 5.80 20.01
N ASP A 58 -3.53 6.57 19.49
CA ASP A 58 -3.78 7.92 18.96
C ASP A 58 -4.08 7.87 17.45
N TYR A 59 -5.30 8.25 17.10
CA TYR A 59 -5.78 8.33 15.74
C TYR A 59 -4.96 9.32 14.89
N ALA A 60 -4.60 10.49 15.43
CA ALA A 60 -4.03 11.57 14.63
C ALA A 60 -2.62 11.22 14.12
N SER A 61 -1.79 10.67 15.02
CA SER A 61 -0.45 10.18 14.69
C SER A 61 -0.50 9.03 13.69
N LEU A 62 -1.44 8.09 13.87
CA LEU A 62 -1.61 6.93 13.01
C LEU A 62 -2.00 7.32 11.57
N GLU A 63 -2.99 8.20 11.41
CA GLU A 63 -3.48 8.64 10.10
C GLU A 63 -2.40 9.42 9.32
N ARG A 64 -1.68 10.31 10.03
CA ARG A 64 -0.57 11.05 9.43
C ARG A 64 0.54 10.10 8.96
N TYR A 65 0.84 9.08 9.76
CA TYR A 65 1.88 8.11 9.43
C TYR A 65 1.48 7.18 8.28
N GLN A 66 0.22 6.75 8.22
CA GLN A 66 -0.31 6.01 7.06
C GLN A 66 -0.14 6.81 5.77
N ARG A 67 -0.51 8.11 5.78
CA ARG A 67 -0.31 8.99 4.61
C ARG A 67 1.15 9.08 4.20
N PHE A 68 2.06 9.18 5.18
CA PHE A 68 3.50 9.22 4.93
C PHE A 68 4.00 7.93 4.26
N ILE A 69 3.65 6.76 4.81
CA ILE A 69 4.04 5.46 4.24
C ILE A 69 3.45 5.29 2.84
N HIS A 70 2.19 5.67 2.62
CA HIS A 70 1.54 5.58 1.32
C HIS A 70 2.28 6.41 0.25
N THR A 71 2.68 7.64 0.56
CA THR A 71 3.50 8.46 -0.34
C THR A 71 4.86 7.82 -0.58
N MET A 72 5.49 7.29 0.47
CA MET A 72 6.80 6.65 0.33
C MET A 72 6.74 5.37 -0.51
N ALA A 73 5.70 4.55 -0.36
CA ALA A 73 5.51 3.35 -1.16
C ALA A 73 5.45 3.68 -2.66
N LYS A 74 4.79 4.79 -3.02
CA LYS A 74 4.79 5.29 -4.41
C LYS A 74 6.17 5.74 -4.86
N ASN A 75 6.95 6.40 -3.99
CA ASN A 75 8.33 6.80 -4.30
C ASN A 75 9.26 5.59 -4.52
N PHE A 76 9.06 4.50 -3.78
CA PHE A 76 9.75 3.22 -3.99
C PHE A 76 9.25 2.45 -5.23
N GLN A 77 8.29 3.03 -5.98
CA GLN A 77 7.65 2.47 -7.17
C GLN A 77 6.88 1.17 -6.90
N PHE A 78 6.34 1.01 -5.69
CA PHE A 78 5.37 -0.06 -5.43
C PHE A 78 4.00 0.34 -5.95
N LYS A 79 3.25 -0.64 -6.47
CA LYS A 79 1.85 -0.44 -6.80
C LYS A 79 1.04 -0.56 -5.50
N VAL A 80 0.48 0.56 -5.06
CA VAL A 80 -0.43 0.57 -3.91
C VAL A 80 -1.83 0.28 -4.40
N ASP A 81 -2.40 -0.86 -3.99
CA ASP A 81 -3.75 -1.27 -4.39
C ASP A 81 -4.80 -0.54 -3.57
N GLU A 82 -4.67 -0.63 -2.24
CA GLU A 82 -5.64 -0.06 -1.31
C GLU A 82 -4.96 0.49 -0.07
N SER A 83 -5.54 1.55 0.48
CA SER A 83 -5.21 2.06 1.81
C SER A 83 -6.52 2.35 2.53
N TYR A 84 -6.78 1.61 3.60
CA TYR A 84 -8.08 1.62 4.27
C TYR A 84 -7.94 1.55 5.80
N ALA A 85 -9.00 1.99 6.47
CA ALA A 85 -9.17 1.85 7.90
C ALA A 85 -9.98 0.59 8.21
N VAL A 86 -9.64 -0.07 9.32
CA VAL A 86 -10.48 -1.11 9.92
C VAL A 86 -11.18 -0.55 11.16
N SER A 87 -12.32 -1.12 11.53
CA SER A 87 -13.03 -0.75 12.75
C SER A 87 -12.11 -0.84 13.96
N SER A 88 -12.19 0.16 14.83
CA SER A 88 -11.42 0.18 16.07
C SER A 88 -11.96 -0.84 17.06
N THR A 89 -11.06 -1.44 17.84
CA THR A 89 -11.43 -2.28 18.98
C THR A 89 -11.43 -1.43 20.25
N SER A 90 -12.54 -1.41 20.99
CA SER A 90 -12.59 -0.80 22.33
C SER A 90 -12.38 -1.86 23.40
N GLU A 91 -11.45 -1.60 24.31
CA GLU A 91 -11.15 -2.45 25.44
C GLU A 91 -11.47 -1.68 26.73
N ARG A 92 -12.27 -2.27 27.61
CA ARG A 92 -12.56 -1.69 28.92
C ARG A 92 -11.52 -2.15 29.92
N ILE A 93 -10.67 -1.21 30.35
CA ILE A 93 -9.62 -1.43 31.35
C ILE A 93 -10.17 -0.98 32.69
N THR A 94 -10.23 -1.89 33.67
CA THR A 94 -10.61 -1.57 35.03
C THR A 94 -9.41 -1.68 35.95
N THR A 95 -9.21 -0.67 36.79
CA THR A 95 -8.20 -0.68 37.84
C THR A 95 -8.87 -1.02 39.16
N LEU A 96 -8.17 -1.79 39.99
CA LEU A 96 -8.66 -2.22 41.30
C LEU A 96 -7.94 -1.43 42.39
N LYS A 97 -8.65 -1.21 43.50
CA LYS A 97 -8.03 -0.63 44.69
C LYS A 97 -6.92 -1.55 45.22
N PRO A 98 -5.85 -0.99 45.79
CA PRO A 98 -4.75 -1.81 46.34
C PRO A 98 -5.29 -2.78 47.38
N ASN A 99 -4.93 -4.06 47.25
CA ASN A 99 -5.37 -5.16 48.12
C ASN A 99 -6.90 -5.36 48.16
N SER A 100 -7.63 -5.00 47.12
CA SER A 100 -9.07 -5.15 47.05
C SER A 100 -9.54 -5.61 45.67
N THR A 101 -10.74 -6.19 45.62
CA THR A 101 -11.48 -6.51 44.39
C THR A 101 -12.43 -5.39 43.97
N ILE A 102 -12.49 -4.29 44.73
CA ILE A 102 -13.32 -3.14 44.42
C ILE A 102 -12.69 -2.36 43.26
N VAL A 103 -13.48 -2.10 42.22
CA VAL A 103 -13.10 -1.26 41.08
C VAL A 103 -12.87 0.18 41.55
N ASP A 104 -11.74 0.74 41.15
CA ASP A 104 -11.33 2.10 41.49
C ASP A 104 -11.62 3.07 40.34
N SER A 105 -11.14 2.75 39.13
CA SER A 105 -11.44 3.51 37.93
C SER A 105 -11.59 2.61 36.71
N GLU A 106 -12.44 3.05 35.78
CA GLU A 106 -12.66 2.41 34.49
C GLU A 106 -12.20 3.35 33.37
N LEU A 107 -11.49 2.80 32.39
CA LEU A 107 -10.98 3.49 31.21
C LEU A 107 -11.37 2.70 29.98
N GLU A 108 -11.86 3.39 28.95
CA GLU A 108 -12.09 2.79 27.64
C GLU A 108 -10.92 3.13 26.73
N LEU A 109 -10.18 2.11 26.29
CA LEU A 109 -9.03 2.25 25.41
C LEU A 109 -9.41 1.82 24.00
N HIS A 110 -9.31 2.73 23.05
CA HIS A 110 -9.55 2.45 21.64
C HIS A 110 -8.24 2.14 20.92
N THR A 111 -8.20 1.02 20.22
CA THR A 111 -7.10 0.69 19.29
C THR A 111 -7.57 0.92 17.87
N TYR A 112 -6.90 1.83 17.16
CA TYR A 112 -7.17 2.13 15.77
C TYR A 112 -6.23 1.34 14.87
N ASP A 113 -6.78 0.82 13.77
CA ASP A 113 -6.06 0.03 12.80
C ASP A 113 -6.12 0.69 11.41
N ARG A 114 -4.96 0.73 10.75
CA ARG A 114 -4.78 1.19 9.38
C ARG A 114 -4.00 0.20 8.55
N TRP A 115 -4.47 -0.03 7.33
CA TRP A 115 -3.92 -1.02 6.43
C TRP A 115 -3.49 -0.37 5.12
N LEU A 116 -2.35 -0.82 4.61
CA LEU A 116 -1.82 -0.48 3.30
C LEU A 116 -1.51 -1.77 2.55
N ARG A 117 -2.19 -2.00 1.43
CA ARG A 117 -1.98 -3.14 0.55
C ARG A 117 -1.20 -2.73 -0.68
N MET A 118 -0.12 -3.44 -0.95
CA MET A 118 0.75 -3.22 -2.10
C MET A 118 0.82 -4.48 -2.95
N SER A 119 0.83 -4.32 -4.27
CA SER A 119 1.04 -5.40 -5.24
C SER A 119 2.39 -5.29 -5.95
N SER A 120 2.85 -6.43 -6.48
CA SER A 120 4.07 -6.55 -7.30
C SER A 120 5.31 -6.01 -6.58
N VAL A 121 5.54 -6.47 -5.36
CA VAL A 121 6.55 -5.94 -4.46
C VAL A 121 7.87 -6.69 -4.64
N SER A 122 8.90 -6.02 -5.17
CA SER A 122 10.25 -6.57 -5.26
C SER A 122 10.85 -6.79 -3.86
N ALA A 123 11.36 -7.99 -3.58
CA ALA A 123 11.92 -8.33 -2.26
C ALA A 123 13.09 -7.43 -1.85
N VAL A 124 13.96 -7.05 -2.79
CA VAL A 124 15.13 -6.19 -2.53
C VAL A 124 14.68 -4.80 -2.07
N ARG A 125 13.72 -4.20 -2.80
CA ARG A 125 13.18 -2.88 -2.46
C ARG A 125 12.36 -2.93 -1.17
N LEU A 126 11.64 -4.03 -0.93
CA LEU A 126 10.82 -4.20 0.27
C LEU A 126 11.65 -4.14 1.54
N GLN A 127 12.83 -4.78 1.55
CA GLN A 127 13.72 -4.75 2.71
C GLN A 127 14.15 -3.31 3.04
N LEU A 128 14.55 -2.54 2.03
CA LEU A 128 14.90 -1.12 2.20
C LEU A 128 13.71 -0.30 2.69
N PHE A 129 12.53 -0.57 2.15
CA PHE A 129 11.31 0.11 2.52
C PHE A 129 10.90 -0.18 3.97
N ILE A 130 10.96 -1.44 4.42
CA ILE A 130 10.65 -1.81 5.82
C ILE A 130 11.61 -1.12 6.78
N ASN A 131 12.92 -1.12 6.49
CA ASN A 131 13.92 -0.43 7.30
C ASN A 131 13.65 1.08 7.38
N PHE A 132 13.28 1.69 6.25
CA PHE A 132 12.90 3.10 6.19
C PHE A 132 11.66 3.39 7.04
N VAL A 133 10.61 2.58 6.90
CA VAL A 133 9.37 2.73 7.67
C VAL A 133 9.68 2.58 9.16
N GLN A 134 10.43 1.56 9.56
CA GLN A 134 10.84 1.33 10.95
C GLN A 134 11.62 2.50 11.54
N ALA A 135 12.54 3.11 10.78
CA ALA A 135 13.33 4.25 11.24
C ALA A 135 12.47 5.50 11.51
N HIS A 136 11.33 5.63 10.84
CA HIS A 136 10.40 6.75 10.99
C HIS A 136 9.14 6.40 11.80
N LEU A 137 9.12 5.28 12.51
CA LEU A 137 7.97 4.84 13.28
C LEU A 137 7.71 5.79 14.47
N PRO A 138 6.54 6.45 14.55
CA PRO A 138 6.22 7.32 15.67
C PRO A 138 5.97 6.53 16.96
N SER A 139 6.11 7.19 18.10
CA SER A 139 5.86 6.59 19.42
C SER A 139 4.40 6.12 19.54
N GLY A 140 4.21 4.91 20.08
CA GLY A 140 2.87 4.36 20.32
C GLY A 140 2.19 3.79 19.08
N VAL A 141 2.89 3.70 17.94
CA VAL A 141 2.42 3.00 16.75
C VAL A 141 3.15 1.67 16.58
N LYS A 142 2.38 0.60 16.39
CA LYS A 142 2.87 -0.75 16.11
C LYS A 142 2.75 -1.04 14.61
N LEU A 143 3.86 -1.39 13.99
CA LEU A 143 3.95 -1.81 12.59
C LEU A 143 3.94 -3.34 12.49
N THR A 144 3.21 -3.90 11.54
CA THR A 144 3.26 -5.32 11.19
C THR A 144 3.19 -5.48 9.68
N ALA A 145 4.24 -6.04 9.08
CA ALA A 145 4.27 -6.38 7.66
C ALA A 145 4.05 -7.87 7.49
N LYS A 146 3.11 -8.26 6.62
CA LYS A 146 2.79 -9.66 6.33
C LYS A 146 2.35 -9.83 4.88
N VAL A 147 2.48 -11.06 4.37
CA VAL A 147 1.90 -11.43 3.07
C VAL A 147 0.38 -11.39 3.18
N HIS A 148 -0.32 -10.94 2.14
CA HIS A 148 -1.77 -10.87 2.16
C HIS A 148 -2.40 -12.27 2.17
N GLU A 149 -3.32 -12.49 3.10
CA GLU A 149 -4.17 -13.69 3.15
C GLU A 149 -5.64 -13.31 3.05
N LYS A 150 -6.49 -14.26 2.59
CA LYS A 150 -7.95 -14.06 2.53
C LYS A 150 -8.57 -13.77 3.91
N ALA A 151 -7.96 -14.28 4.99
CA ALA A 151 -8.40 -13.99 6.35
C ALA A 151 -8.32 -12.49 6.70
N ASP A 152 -7.36 -11.77 6.10
CA ASP A 152 -7.21 -10.33 6.31
C ASP A 152 -8.32 -9.52 5.67
N GLU A 153 -8.78 -9.97 4.51
CA GLU A 153 -9.90 -9.35 3.82
C GLU A 153 -11.19 -9.58 4.60
N ASN A 154 -11.40 -10.79 5.12
CA ASN A 154 -12.53 -11.10 5.99
C ASN A 154 -12.52 -10.27 7.29
N TYR A 155 -11.34 -9.96 7.85
CA TYR A 155 -11.22 -9.14 9.06
C TYR A 155 -11.79 -7.73 8.89
N ARG A 156 -11.79 -7.19 7.67
CA ARG A 156 -12.38 -5.88 7.35
C ARG A 156 -13.91 -5.89 7.41
N TYR A 157 -14.55 -7.03 7.13
CA TYR A 157 -16.00 -7.11 6.99
C TYR A 157 -16.68 -7.62 8.27
N ILE A 158 -17.92 -7.17 8.50
CA ILE A 158 -18.73 -7.66 9.61
C ILE A 158 -19.22 -9.07 9.24
N PRO A 159 -19.03 -10.09 10.10
CA PRO A 159 -19.48 -11.44 9.82
C PRO A 159 -21.01 -11.52 9.81
N ASP A 160 -21.57 -12.22 8.82
CA ASP A 160 -23.01 -12.49 8.75
C ASP A 160 -23.39 -13.62 9.73
N LEU A 161 -23.94 -13.22 10.88
CA LEU A 161 -24.33 -14.13 11.96
C LEU A 161 -25.50 -15.03 11.55
N LEU A 162 -26.41 -14.54 10.70
CA LEU A 162 -27.56 -15.31 10.24
C LEU A 162 -27.13 -16.38 9.26
N LEU A 163 -26.28 -16.02 8.29
CA LEU A 163 -25.70 -17.00 7.36
C LEU A 163 -24.97 -18.10 8.14
N LYS A 164 -24.17 -17.71 9.14
CA LYS A 164 -23.44 -18.65 9.98
C LYS A 164 -24.38 -19.56 10.78
N SER A 165 -25.43 -19.01 11.40
CA SER A 165 -26.40 -19.82 12.15
C SER A 165 -27.12 -20.84 11.27
N ARG A 166 -27.49 -20.45 10.04
CA ARG A 166 -28.13 -21.35 9.07
C ARG A 166 -27.18 -22.44 8.58
N GLN A 167 -25.90 -22.11 8.37
CA GLN A 167 -24.89 -23.11 8.02
C GLN A 167 -24.68 -24.12 9.16
N ASP A 168 -24.67 -23.65 10.41
CA ASP A 168 -24.51 -24.53 11.57
C ASP A 168 -25.75 -25.40 11.80
N GLU A 169 -26.96 -24.87 11.57
CA GLU A 169 -28.21 -25.63 11.52
C GLU A 169 -28.13 -26.74 10.45
N LEU A 170 -27.75 -26.41 9.21
CA LEU A 170 -27.60 -27.38 8.13
C LEU A 170 -26.55 -28.46 8.44
N LYS A 171 -25.41 -28.09 9.05
CA LYS A 171 -24.39 -29.07 9.47
C LYS A 171 -24.91 -30.03 10.53
N SER A 172 -25.66 -29.53 11.51
CA SER A 172 -26.26 -30.37 12.54
C SER A 172 -27.30 -31.34 11.97
N LEU A 173 -28.00 -30.93 10.91
CA LEU A 173 -28.93 -31.77 10.18
C LEU A 173 -28.25 -32.81 9.28
N ASP A 174 -26.95 -32.65 8.97
CA ASP A 174 -26.19 -33.63 8.21
C ASP A 174 -25.66 -34.77 9.09
N ASP A 175 -25.66 -34.61 10.42
CA ASP A 175 -25.27 -35.65 11.35
C ASP A 175 -26.23 -36.87 11.25
N PRO A 176 -25.73 -38.10 11.01
CA PRO A 176 -26.56 -39.27 10.75
C PRO A 176 -27.41 -39.71 11.94
N GLN A 177 -27.07 -39.28 13.16
CA GLN A 177 -27.93 -39.48 14.33
C GLN A 177 -29.11 -38.51 14.32
N VAL A 178 -28.89 -37.26 13.93
CA VAL A 178 -29.93 -36.23 13.86
C VAL A 178 -30.91 -36.56 12.72
N ARG A 179 -30.41 -36.99 11.56
CA ARG A 179 -31.24 -37.43 10.41
C ARG A 179 -32.16 -38.60 10.76
N ARG A 180 -31.63 -39.62 11.44
CA ARG A 180 -32.42 -40.76 11.96
C ARG A 180 -33.47 -40.32 12.98
N ASN A 181 -33.12 -39.43 13.90
CA ASN A 181 -34.07 -38.90 14.89
C ASN A 181 -35.19 -38.06 14.27
N LEU A 182 -34.93 -37.43 13.11
CA LEU A 182 -35.91 -36.66 12.33
C LEU A 182 -36.73 -37.53 11.36
N GLY A 183 -36.44 -38.83 11.27
CA GLY A 183 -37.14 -39.77 10.39
C GLY A 183 -36.86 -39.54 8.89
N TRP A 184 -35.69 -38.99 8.55
CA TRP A 184 -35.27 -38.74 7.17
C TRP A 184 -34.49 -39.92 6.56
N GLU A 185 -34.18 -40.94 7.37
CA GLU A 185 -33.55 -42.22 7.03
C GLU A 185 -34.28 -43.38 7.72
#